data_AF-A0A067E0N8-F1
#
_entry.id   AF-A0A067E0N8-F1
#
_cell.length_a   1.000
_cell.length_b   1.000
_cell.length_c   1.000
_cell.angle_alpha   90.00
_cell.angle_beta   90.00
_cell.angle_gamma   90.00
#
_symmetry.space_group_name_H-M   'P 1'
#
loop_
_entity.id
_entity.type
_entity.pdbx_description
1 polymer ?
#
loop_
_entity_poly.entity_id
_entity_poly.type
_entity_poly.pdbx_seq_one_letter_code
_entity_poly.pdbx_strand_id
1 'polypeptide(L)'
;IEFGQLRSLTLGKLPKVTRFCREVKTPSTSPNRQESQEELTASSDEISSDTSTLLFNEKVVLPNLEALELNAINADEIWHYNQLPGMVPCFQSLTRLIVWGCDKLKYIFSASTIQSLEQLQHLEIRLCKSLQEIISEDRTDQVTAYFVFPRVTTLKLDGLPELRCLYPGMHTSEWPALKNLVACNCDKITLSQNDENDQFGVPAQQPLLSFKKGSMC
;
A
#
# COMPACT_ATOMS: atom_id res chain seq x y z
N ILE A 1 -3.64 4.90 19.57
CA ILE A 1 -3.50 6.36 19.41
C ILE A 1 -4.37 6.77 18.25
N GLU A 2 -5.35 7.62 18.51
CA GLU A 2 -6.27 8.12 17.50
C GLU A 2 -5.98 9.60 17.23
N PHE A 3 -5.95 9.97 15.94
CA PHE A 3 -5.80 11.36 15.51
C PHE A 3 -7.07 11.83 14.80
N GLY A 4 -8.17 11.96 15.55
CA GLY A 4 -9.51 12.24 15.02
C GLY A 4 -9.67 13.57 14.26
N GLN A 5 -8.75 14.52 14.39
CA GLN A 5 -8.80 15.81 13.66
C GLN A 5 -7.75 15.89 12.53
N LEU A 6 -6.87 14.90 12.39
CA LEU A 6 -5.78 14.96 11.44
C LEU A 6 -6.30 14.66 10.03
N ARG A 7 -6.25 15.67 9.17
CA ARG A 7 -6.67 15.57 7.76
C ARG A 7 -5.52 15.39 6.78
N SER A 8 -4.33 15.87 7.13
CA SER A 8 -3.15 15.76 6.28
C SER A 8 -1.94 15.33 7.11
N LEU A 9 -1.16 14.39 6.57
CA LEU A 9 0.06 13.89 7.17
C LEU A 9 1.15 13.81 6.11
N THR A 10 2.30 14.43 6.38
CA THR A 10 3.50 14.31 5.56
C THR A 10 4.64 13.75 6.40
N LEU A 11 5.21 12.62 5.96
CA LEU A 11 6.35 11.97 6.59
C LEU A 11 7.50 11.96 5.58
N GLY A 12 8.61 12.63 5.89
CA GLY A 12 9.69 12.82 4.93
C GLY A 12 11.07 12.92 5.56
N LYS A 13 12.09 12.32 4.91
CA LYS A 13 13.51 12.41 5.33
C LYS A 13 13.77 11.81 6.72
N LEU A 14 13.10 10.70 7.03
CA LEU A 14 13.20 10.02 8.32
C LEU A 14 13.81 8.62 8.17
N PRO A 15 15.11 8.48 7.84
CA PRO A 15 15.71 7.18 7.51
C PRO A 15 15.72 6.19 8.69
N LYS A 16 15.64 6.71 9.92
CA LYS A 16 15.57 5.93 11.16
C LYS A 16 14.13 5.57 11.56
N VAL A 17 13.12 6.21 10.98
CA VAL A 17 11.72 5.94 11.32
C VAL A 17 11.24 4.79 10.44
N THR A 18 11.11 3.64 11.07
CA THR A 18 10.58 2.41 10.46
C THR A 18 9.15 2.10 10.89
N ARG A 19 8.61 2.86 11.87
CA ARG A 19 7.23 2.73 12.39
C ARG A 19 6.75 4.05 12.98
N PHE A 20 5.47 4.38 12.78
CA PHE A 20 4.84 5.61 13.26
C PHE A 20 4.60 5.60 14.78
N CYS A 21 4.36 4.43 15.37
CA CYS A 21 4.21 4.26 16.82
C CYS A 21 5.06 3.10 17.32
N ARG A 22 5.94 3.36 18.28
CA ARG A 22 6.70 2.32 18.97
C ARG A 22 5.78 1.62 19.95
N GLU A 23 5.75 0.29 19.92
CA GLU A 23 5.13 -0.47 20.98
C GLU A 23 5.87 -0.18 22.28
N VAL A 24 5.16 0.42 23.23
CA VAL A 24 5.58 0.37 24.62
C VAL A 24 5.05 -0.97 25.12
N LYS A 25 5.94 -1.92 25.42
CA LYS A 25 5.57 -3.07 26.25
C LYS A 25 5.09 -2.51 27.58
N THR A 26 3.79 -2.39 27.75
CA THR A 26 3.21 -2.06 29.06
C THR A 26 3.52 -3.24 29.98
N PRO A 27 4.14 -3.04 31.15
CA PRO A 27 4.18 -4.09 32.16
C PRO A 27 2.72 -4.38 32.49
N SER A 28 2.24 -5.59 32.18
CA SER A 28 0.94 -6.07 32.65
C SER A 28 1.00 -6.03 34.16
N THR A 29 0.45 -4.96 34.75
CA THR A 29 0.37 -4.79 36.19
C THR A 29 -0.81 -5.62 36.65
N SER A 30 -0.58 -6.92 36.85
CA SER A 30 -1.31 -7.67 37.86
C SER A 30 -0.65 -7.37 39.19
N PRO A 31 -1.37 -6.89 40.21
CA PRO A 31 -0.78 -6.68 41.52
C PRO A 31 -0.64 -8.05 42.18
N ASN A 32 0.52 -8.69 42.01
CA ASN A 32 0.97 -9.60 43.05
C ASN A 32 2.49 -9.59 43.22
N ARG A 33 2.84 -9.57 44.49
CA ARG A 33 4.11 -9.21 45.11
C ARG A 33 5.07 -10.39 45.11
N GLN A 34 6.32 -10.19 44.68
CA GLN A 34 7.54 -10.49 45.46
C GLN A 34 8.80 -10.16 44.65
N GLU A 35 9.65 -9.32 45.24
CA GLU A 35 11.03 -9.06 44.82
C GLU A 35 11.88 -10.32 45.00
N SER A 36 12.71 -10.64 44.01
CA SER A 36 14.00 -11.32 44.17
C SER A 36 14.86 -11.01 42.95
N GLN A 37 16.04 -10.47 43.20
CA GLN A 37 17.08 -10.13 42.22
C GLN A 37 17.66 -11.40 41.58
N GLU A 38 17.98 -11.36 40.28
CA GLU A 38 19.30 -11.77 39.77
C GLU A 38 19.47 -11.45 38.28
N GLU A 39 20.73 -11.16 37.93
CA GLU A 39 21.26 -10.72 36.65
C GLU A 39 21.24 -11.79 35.55
N LEU A 40 21.18 -11.28 34.29
CA LEU A 40 21.87 -11.79 33.10
C LEU A 40 21.88 -13.31 32.85
N THR A 41 21.02 -13.76 31.93
CA THR A 41 21.43 -14.74 30.92
C THR A 41 20.74 -14.41 29.59
N ALA A 42 21.49 -13.79 28.68
CA ALA A 42 21.11 -13.70 27.29
C ALA A 42 21.53 -14.99 26.60
N SER A 43 20.59 -15.91 26.42
CA SER A 43 20.64 -16.91 25.35
C SER A 43 19.31 -17.64 25.28
N SER A 44 18.61 -17.49 24.17
CA SER A 44 18.09 -18.63 23.41
C SER A 44 17.63 -18.11 22.06
N ASP A 45 18.27 -18.64 21.03
CA ASP A 45 17.89 -18.50 19.63
C ASP A 45 16.42 -18.88 19.45
N GLU A 46 15.59 -17.91 19.11
CA GLU A 46 14.41 -18.15 18.29
C GLU A 46 14.66 -17.49 16.93
N ILE A 47 14.93 -18.33 15.94
CA ILE A 47 14.90 -17.95 14.54
C ILE A 47 13.46 -17.55 14.22
N SER A 48 13.21 -16.25 14.05
CA SER A 48 12.03 -15.73 13.39
C SER A 48 12.50 -14.98 12.15
N SER A 49 12.21 -15.56 10.99
CA SER A 49 12.28 -14.89 9.70
C SER A 49 11.41 -13.63 9.70
N ASP A 50 11.84 -12.64 8.93
CA ASP A 50 11.12 -11.41 8.56
C ASP A 50 11.23 -10.22 9.51
N THR A 51 12.28 -9.42 9.30
CA THR A 51 12.35 -8.02 9.74
C THR A 51 11.48 -7.11 8.86
N SER A 52 10.22 -7.46 8.60
CA SER A 52 9.29 -6.59 7.86
C SER A 52 8.84 -5.44 8.75
N THR A 53 9.01 -4.21 8.28
CA THR A 53 8.69 -2.98 9.02
C THR A 53 7.42 -2.32 8.48
N LEU A 54 6.41 -2.21 9.36
CA LEU A 54 5.11 -1.59 9.11
C LEU A 54 5.08 -0.13 9.57
N LEU A 55 4.77 0.80 8.66
CA LEU A 55 4.69 2.23 9.00
C LEU A 55 3.51 2.52 9.93
N PHE A 56 2.29 2.12 9.58
CA PHE A 56 1.09 2.24 10.42
C PHE A 56 0.64 0.88 10.92
N ASN A 57 0.63 0.68 12.24
CA ASN A 57 0.08 -0.53 12.87
C ASN A 57 -1.38 -0.35 13.28
N GLU A 58 -2.00 -1.45 13.74
CA GLU A 58 -3.40 -1.51 14.24
C GLU A 58 -3.74 -0.50 15.36
N LYS A 59 -2.74 0.05 16.04
CA LYS A 59 -2.94 1.00 17.14
C LYS A 59 -3.06 2.43 16.63
N VAL A 60 -2.76 2.72 15.37
CA VAL A 60 -2.84 4.06 14.79
C VAL A 60 -4.13 4.20 14.01
N VAL A 61 -5.01 5.08 14.47
CA VAL A 61 -6.31 5.32 13.83
C VAL A 61 -6.35 6.75 13.30
N LEU A 62 -6.60 6.89 11.99
CA LEU A 62 -6.55 8.16 11.24
C LEU A 62 -7.88 8.41 10.49
N PRO A 63 -9.01 8.50 11.19
CA PRO A 63 -10.35 8.32 10.59
C PRO A 63 -10.72 9.40 9.57
N ASN A 64 -10.14 10.60 9.71
CA ASN A 64 -10.42 11.77 8.87
C ASN A 64 -9.24 12.15 7.97
N LEU A 65 -8.26 11.25 7.78
CA LEU A 65 -7.11 11.54 6.94
C LEU A 65 -7.52 11.61 5.47
N GLU A 66 -7.34 12.78 4.87
CA GLU A 66 -7.67 13.08 3.48
C GLU A 66 -6.43 13.07 2.58
N ALA A 67 -5.26 13.41 3.12
CA ALA A 67 -4.02 13.48 2.37
C ALA A 67 -2.85 12.82 3.13
N LEU A 68 -2.18 11.87 2.49
CA LEU A 68 -0.93 11.30 2.99
C LEU A 68 0.20 11.51 1.97
N GLU A 69 1.33 12.01 2.45
CA GLU A 69 2.56 12.12 1.68
C GLU A 69 3.70 11.40 2.41
N LEU A 70 4.33 10.45 1.73
CA LEU A 70 5.47 9.68 2.23
C LEU A 70 6.69 9.95 1.35
N ASN A 71 7.80 10.33 1.98
CA ASN A 71 9.03 10.70 1.29
C ASN A 71 10.25 10.03 1.95
N ALA A 72 10.95 9.19 1.19
CA ALA A 72 12.16 8.50 1.63
C ALA A 72 11.94 7.75 2.97
N ILE A 73 10.80 7.07 3.07
CA ILE A 73 10.45 6.24 4.24
C ILE A 73 11.08 4.86 4.08
N ASN A 74 11.68 4.40 5.17
CA ASN A 74 12.40 3.13 5.25
C ASN A 74 11.49 2.03 5.86
N ALA A 75 10.33 1.81 5.25
CA ALA A 75 9.37 0.79 5.65
C ALA A 75 9.14 -0.19 4.49
N ASP A 76 8.90 -1.46 4.82
CA ASP A 76 8.59 -2.52 3.84
C ASP A 76 7.11 -2.46 3.44
N GLU A 77 6.26 -2.04 4.38
CA GLU A 77 4.82 -1.88 4.21
C GLU A 77 4.35 -0.57 4.82
N ILE A 78 3.37 0.07 4.17
CA ILE A 78 2.80 1.32 4.68
C ILE A 78 1.75 1.00 5.77
N TRP A 79 0.91 -0.01 5.57
CA TRP A 79 -0.29 -0.22 6.38
C TRP A 79 -0.35 -1.64 6.92
N HIS A 80 -0.83 -1.79 8.15
CA HIS A 80 -1.19 -3.11 8.68
C HIS A 80 -2.53 -3.57 8.11
N TYR A 81 -2.50 -4.73 7.45
CA TYR A 81 -3.67 -5.36 6.84
C TYR A 81 -4.36 -6.25 7.90
N ASN A 82 -5.30 -5.70 8.67
CA ASN A 82 -6.10 -6.50 9.61
C ASN A 82 -7.56 -6.58 9.15
N GLN A 83 -8.01 -7.81 8.84
CA GLN A 83 -9.37 -8.17 8.45
C GLN A 83 -10.28 -8.45 9.68
N LEU A 84 -9.96 -7.92 10.87
CA LEU A 84 -10.77 -8.19 12.04
C LEU A 84 -12.16 -7.54 11.89
N PRO A 85 -13.25 -8.30 11.99
CA PRO A 85 -14.60 -7.77 11.96
C PRO A 85 -14.77 -6.68 13.02
N GLY A 86 -15.13 -5.46 12.61
CA GLY A 86 -15.36 -4.33 13.50
C GLY A 86 -14.23 -3.31 13.61
N MET A 87 -13.07 -3.53 12.95
CA MET A 87 -12.07 -2.47 12.82
C MET A 87 -12.43 -1.52 11.67
N VAL A 88 -12.44 -0.22 11.96
CA VAL A 88 -12.75 0.83 10.98
C VAL A 88 -11.61 0.90 9.95
N PRO A 89 -11.91 0.86 8.64
CA PRO A 89 -10.87 1.04 7.64
C PRO A 89 -10.24 2.42 7.81
N CYS A 90 -8.93 2.46 7.99
CA CYS A 90 -8.23 3.67 8.42
C CYS A 90 -8.18 4.78 7.36
N PHE A 91 -8.67 4.55 6.13
CA PHE A 91 -8.46 5.43 4.98
C PHE A 91 -9.72 5.73 4.16
N GLN A 92 -10.91 5.54 4.73
CA GLN A 92 -12.18 5.84 4.03
C GLN A 92 -12.30 7.29 3.55
N SER A 93 -11.58 8.22 4.18
CA SER A 93 -11.56 9.64 3.84
C SER A 93 -10.40 10.03 2.93
N LEU A 94 -9.49 9.09 2.60
CA LEU A 94 -8.26 9.39 1.88
C LEU A 94 -8.57 9.76 0.43
N THR A 95 -8.26 11.00 0.06
CA THR A 95 -8.45 11.53 -1.30
C THR A 95 -7.14 11.66 -2.07
N ARG A 96 -6.01 11.82 -1.37
CA ARG A 96 -4.69 12.02 -1.97
C ARG A 96 -3.63 11.15 -1.30
N LEU A 97 -2.91 10.38 -2.11
CA LEU A 97 -1.73 9.64 -1.69
C LEU A 97 -0.55 9.99 -2.61
N ILE A 98 0.55 10.44 -2.00
CA ILE A 98 1.84 10.66 -2.66
C ILE A 98 2.91 9.82 -1.98
N VAL A 99 3.62 8.99 -2.73
CA VAL A 99 4.72 8.17 -2.24
C VAL A 99 5.95 8.43 -3.09
N TRP A 100 7.04 8.89 -2.47
CA TRP A 100 8.25 9.31 -3.17
C TRP A 100 9.50 8.74 -2.52
N GLY A 101 10.35 8.04 -3.29
CA GLY A 101 11.66 7.60 -2.80
C GLY A 101 11.63 6.51 -1.74
N CYS A 102 10.51 5.78 -1.60
CA CYS A 102 10.35 4.72 -0.62
C CYS A 102 10.87 3.37 -1.17
N ASP A 103 12.19 3.24 -1.25
CA ASP A 103 12.88 2.17 -1.99
C ASP A 103 12.70 0.75 -1.42
N LYS A 104 12.15 0.58 -0.21
CA LYS A 104 11.85 -0.74 0.37
C LYS A 104 10.44 -1.27 0.06
N LEU A 105 9.53 -0.39 -0.32
CA LEU A 105 8.15 -0.77 -0.60
C LEU A 105 8.11 -1.69 -1.83
N LYS A 106 7.47 -2.85 -1.67
CA LYS A 106 7.19 -3.78 -2.79
C LYS A 106 5.78 -3.59 -3.34
N TYR A 107 4.86 -3.15 -2.50
CA TYR A 107 3.45 -2.83 -2.79
C TYR A 107 3.00 -1.61 -2.01
N ILE A 108 1.94 -0.93 -2.48
CA ILE A 108 1.32 0.22 -1.80
C ILE A 108 0.08 -0.20 -1.04
N PHE A 109 -0.75 -1.04 -1.64
CA PHE A 109 -2.01 -1.54 -1.10
C PHE A 109 -2.02 -3.06 -1.10
N SER A 110 -2.97 -3.67 -0.41
CA SER A 110 -3.32 -5.07 -0.63
C SER A 110 -4.77 -5.20 -1.12
N ALA A 111 -5.13 -6.33 -1.71
CA ALA A 111 -6.47 -6.59 -2.23
C ALA A 111 -7.57 -6.42 -1.17
N SER A 112 -7.26 -6.67 0.11
CA SER A 112 -8.21 -6.46 1.22
C SER A 112 -8.51 -4.99 1.50
N THR A 113 -7.63 -4.06 1.11
CA THR A 113 -7.77 -2.62 1.43
C THR A 113 -8.51 -1.79 0.39
N ILE A 114 -8.76 -2.33 -0.80
CA ILE A 114 -9.28 -1.55 -1.93
C ILE A 114 -10.64 -0.92 -1.64
N GLN A 115 -11.51 -1.62 -0.91
CA GLN A 115 -12.81 -1.08 -0.50
C GLN A 115 -12.69 0.16 0.40
N SER A 116 -11.55 0.38 1.05
CA SER A 116 -11.32 1.59 1.84
C SER A 116 -10.86 2.79 1.01
N LEU A 117 -10.56 2.61 -0.28
CA LEU A 117 -9.99 3.62 -1.17
C LEU A 117 -11.04 4.28 -2.08
N GLU A 118 -12.34 4.13 -1.77
CA GLU A 118 -13.43 4.67 -2.58
C GLU A 118 -13.36 6.20 -2.80
N GLN A 119 -12.77 6.93 -1.85
CA GLN A 119 -12.61 8.38 -1.93
C GLN A 119 -11.31 8.83 -2.61
N LEU A 120 -10.42 7.91 -2.97
CA LEU A 120 -9.12 8.24 -3.55
C LEU A 120 -9.31 8.92 -4.91
N GLN A 121 -8.72 10.11 -5.06
CA GLN A 121 -8.82 10.95 -6.25
C GLN A 121 -7.47 11.14 -6.94
N HIS A 122 -6.39 11.15 -6.17
CA HIS A 122 -5.02 11.39 -6.65
C HIS A 122 -4.07 10.35 -6.08
N LEU A 123 -3.47 9.55 -6.96
CA LEU A 123 -2.42 8.60 -6.64
C LEU A 123 -1.15 8.96 -7.40
N GLU A 124 -0.07 9.19 -6.67
CA GLU A 124 1.22 9.55 -7.24
C GLU A 124 2.35 8.78 -6.57
N ILE A 125 3.11 8.03 -7.37
CA ILE A 125 4.19 7.18 -6.88
C ILE A 125 5.43 7.48 -7.72
N ARG A 126 6.52 7.89 -7.07
CA ARG A 126 7.73 8.31 -7.75
C ARG A 126 8.98 7.73 -7.11
N LEU A 127 9.97 7.37 -7.92
CA LEU A 127 11.31 6.96 -7.48
C LEU A 127 11.31 5.85 -6.40
N CYS A 128 10.33 4.95 -6.39
CA CYS A 128 10.28 3.80 -5.47
C CYS A 128 10.86 2.57 -6.19
N LYS A 129 12.17 2.33 -6.06
CA LYS A 129 12.90 1.44 -6.96
C LYS A 129 12.56 -0.05 -6.82
N SER A 130 12.16 -0.50 -5.63
CA SER A 130 11.81 -1.91 -5.40
C SER A 130 10.32 -2.21 -5.54
N LEU A 131 9.50 -1.22 -5.94
CA LEU A 131 8.07 -1.40 -6.09
C LEU A 131 7.79 -2.31 -7.28
N GLN A 132 7.15 -3.45 -7.03
CA GLN A 132 6.88 -4.47 -8.05
C GLN A 132 5.44 -4.39 -8.55
N GLU A 133 4.52 -4.09 -7.63
CA GLU A 133 3.07 -4.01 -7.84
C GLU A 133 2.52 -2.80 -7.08
N ILE A 134 1.38 -2.23 -7.50
CA ILE A 134 0.70 -1.21 -6.67
C ILE A 134 -0.13 -1.88 -5.58
N ILE A 135 -0.75 -3.00 -5.90
CA ILE A 135 -1.66 -3.75 -5.04
C ILE A 135 -1.13 -5.19 -4.95
N SER A 136 -0.87 -5.68 -3.74
CA SER A 136 -0.48 -7.08 -3.52
C SER A 136 -1.69 -8.01 -3.45
N GLU A 137 -1.49 -9.26 -3.87
CA GLU A 137 -2.45 -10.35 -3.63
C GLU A 137 -2.26 -10.91 -2.22
N ASP A 138 -3.23 -10.62 -1.35
CA ASP A 138 -3.31 -11.13 0.04
C ASP A 138 -4.55 -11.99 0.28
N ARG A 139 -5.26 -12.33 -0.80
CA ARG A 139 -6.49 -13.14 -0.80
C ARG A 139 -6.16 -14.59 -1.14
N THR A 140 -6.71 -15.51 -0.35
CA THR A 140 -6.54 -16.96 -0.56
C THR A 140 -7.67 -17.56 -1.40
N ASP A 141 -8.75 -16.81 -1.61
CA ASP A 141 -9.83 -17.18 -2.50
C ASP A 141 -9.44 -16.86 -3.96
N GLN A 142 -9.34 -17.90 -4.79
CA GLN A 142 -8.98 -17.84 -6.22
C GLN A 142 -10.03 -17.15 -7.11
N VAL A 143 -10.86 -16.27 -6.53
CA VAL A 143 -11.86 -15.52 -7.27
C VAL A 143 -11.12 -14.43 -8.05
N THR A 144 -11.42 -14.31 -9.35
CA THR A 144 -11.04 -13.14 -10.15
C THR A 144 -11.53 -11.88 -9.45
N ALA A 145 -10.64 -11.24 -8.71
CA ALA A 145 -10.89 -9.97 -8.06
C ALA A 145 -11.03 -8.88 -9.13
N TYR A 146 -12.12 -8.14 -9.04
CA TYR A 146 -12.41 -6.99 -9.87
C TYR A 146 -12.28 -5.73 -9.00
N PHE A 147 -11.45 -4.79 -9.44
CA PHE A 147 -11.11 -3.62 -8.65
C PHE A 147 -11.60 -2.35 -9.33
N VAL A 148 -12.42 -1.57 -8.65
CA VAL A 148 -12.87 -0.28 -9.17
C VAL A 148 -12.27 0.83 -8.33
N PHE A 149 -11.63 1.78 -8.99
CA PHE A 149 -11.20 3.05 -8.43
C PHE A 149 -12.15 4.15 -8.92
N PRO A 150 -13.32 4.32 -8.28
CA PRO A 150 -14.44 5.07 -8.86
C PRO A 150 -14.14 6.57 -8.99
N ARG A 151 -13.22 7.10 -8.18
CA ARG A 151 -12.96 8.54 -8.05
C ARG A 151 -11.56 8.97 -8.45
N VAL A 152 -10.65 8.04 -8.76
CA VAL A 152 -9.27 8.39 -9.13
C VAL A 152 -9.29 9.15 -10.45
N THR A 153 -8.92 10.42 -10.40
CA THR A 153 -8.84 11.31 -11.56
C THR A 153 -7.41 11.46 -12.08
N THR A 154 -6.42 11.25 -11.21
CA THR A 154 -5.00 11.40 -11.52
C THR A 154 -4.21 10.21 -11.00
N LEU A 155 -3.51 9.53 -11.90
CA LEU A 155 -2.53 8.48 -11.62
C LEU A 155 -1.19 8.89 -12.23
N LYS A 156 -0.17 9.04 -11.38
CA LYS A 156 1.19 9.38 -11.82
C LYS A 156 2.18 8.36 -11.30
N LEU A 157 2.93 7.77 -12.22
CA LEU A 157 3.95 6.76 -11.99
C LEU A 157 5.24 7.26 -12.63
N ASP A 158 6.31 7.41 -11.86
CA ASP A 158 7.57 7.96 -12.40
C ASP A 158 8.80 7.30 -11.76
N GLY A 159 9.70 6.75 -12.56
CA GLY A 159 10.95 6.15 -12.08
C GLY A 159 10.71 4.91 -11.22
N LEU A 160 9.94 3.95 -11.75
CA LEU A 160 9.57 2.70 -11.09
C LEU A 160 10.12 1.51 -11.90
N PRO A 161 11.44 1.25 -11.85
CA PRO A 161 12.10 0.28 -12.73
C PRO A 161 11.69 -1.17 -12.48
N GLU A 162 11.20 -1.50 -11.28
CA GLU A 162 10.74 -2.85 -10.93
C GLU A 162 9.22 -3.06 -11.08
N LEU A 163 8.46 -2.01 -11.42
CA LEU A 163 6.99 -2.10 -11.50
C LEU A 163 6.57 -2.91 -12.72
N ARG A 164 5.95 -4.07 -12.50
CA ARG A 164 5.56 -5.02 -13.57
C ARG A 164 4.08 -4.90 -13.94
N CYS A 165 3.23 -4.74 -12.94
CA CYS A 165 1.78 -4.63 -13.09
C CYS A 165 1.18 -3.83 -11.93
N LEU A 166 -0.11 -3.50 -12.00
CA LEU A 166 -0.81 -2.89 -10.87
C LEU A 166 -1.21 -3.91 -9.80
N TYR A 167 -1.49 -5.15 -10.20
CA TYR A 167 -1.89 -6.27 -9.34
C TYR A 167 -1.40 -7.59 -9.98
N PRO A 168 -0.92 -8.58 -9.21
CA PRO A 168 -0.48 -9.86 -9.74
C PRO A 168 -1.67 -10.77 -10.11
N GLY A 169 -1.60 -11.51 -11.21
CA GLY A 169 -2.66 -12.44 -11.62
C GLY A 169 -3.63 -11.92 -12.68
N MET A 170 -4.73 -12.64 -12.88
CA MET A 170 -5.73 -12.39 -13.94
C MET A 170 -6.89 -11.53 -13.43
N HIS A 171 -6.63 -10.23 -13.24
CA HIS A 171 -7.58 -9.30 -12.63
C HIS A 171 -7.86 -8.12 -13.54
N THR A 172 -9.09 -7.65 -13.51
CA THR A 172 -9.52 -6.44 -14.22
C THR A 172 -9.65 -5.30 -13.22
N SER A 173 -9.07 -4.15 -13.58
CA SER A 173 -9.22 -2.92 -12.82
C SER A 173 -9.90 -1.86 -13.67
N GLU A 174 -10.83 -1.11 -13.07
CA GLU A 174 -11.54 -0.03 -13.72
C GLU A 174 -11.29 1.31 -13.03
N TRP A 175 -11.12 2.34 -13.85
CA TRP A 175 -10.78 3.69 -13.43
C TRP A 175 -11.71 4.70 -14.12
N PRO A 176 -13.04 4.62 -13.86
CA PRO A 176 -14.05 5.34 -14.65
C PRO A 176 -13.90 6.86 -14.62
N ALA A 177 -13.27 7.42 -13.58
CA ALA A 177 -13.05 8.86 -13.42
C ALA A 177 -11.67 9.34 -13.88
N LEU A 178 -10.81 8.47 -14.41
CA LEU A 178 -9.42 8.80 -14.72
C LEU A 178 -9.31 9.80 -15.87
N LYS A 179 -8.64 10.93 -15.60
CA LYS A 179 -8.44 12.03 -16.56
C LYS A 179 -6.97 12.17 -16.93
N ASN A 180 -6.08 12.01 -15.96
CA ASN A 180 -4.65 12.21 -16.12
C ASN A 180 -3.93 10.92 -15.73
N LEU A 181 -3.36 10.23 -16.72
CA LEU A 181 -2.44 9.13 -16.51
C LEU A 181 -1.07 9.52 -17.07
N VAL A 182 -0.06 9.51 -16.21
CA VAL A 182 1.34 9.70 -16.60
C VAL A 182 2.12 8.51 -16.06
N ALA A 183 2.79 7.79 -16.96
CA ALA A 183 3.74 6.75 -16.59
C ALA A 183 5.05 7.06 -17.29
N CYS A 184 6.11 7.33 -16.52
CA CYS A 184 7.43 7.65 -17.05
C CYS A 184 8.52 6.82 -16.38
N ASN A 185 9.51 6.35 -17.15
CA ASN A 185 10.61 5.54 -16.61
C ASN A 185 10.11 4.30 -15.81
N CYS A 186 9.15 3.57 -16.37
CA CYS A 186 8.56 2.34 -15.79
C CYS A 186 8.91 1.12 -16.66
N ASP A 187 10.19 0.72 -16.67
CA ASP A 187 10.77 -0.14 -17.71
C ASP A 187 10.13 -1.53 -17.86
N LYS A 188 9.46 -2.04 -16.82
CA LYS A 188 8.90 -3.41 -16.79
C LYS A 188 7.38 -3.47 -16.88
N ILE A 189 6.70 -2.32 -16.95
CA ILE A 189 5.24 -2.32 -16.91
C ILE A 189 4.66 -2.86 -18.22
N THR A 190 3.88 -3.94 -18.14
CA THR A 190 3.15 -4.46 -19.31
C THR A 190 1.77 -3.80 -19.36
N LEU A 191 1.58 -2.82 -20.23
CA LEU A 191 0.28 -2.21 -20.51
C LEU A 191 -0.25 -2.79 -21.83
N SER A 192 -1.33 -3.57 -21.79
CA SER A 192 -2.00 -4.02 -23.01
C SER A 192 -2.96 -2.94 -23.51
N GLN A 193 -2.71 -2.45 -24.73
CA GLN A 193 -3.64 -1.60 -25.46
C GLN A 193 -4.68 -2.50 -26.13
N ASN A 194 -5.97 -2.28 -25.83
CA ASN A 194 -7.04 -2.90 -26.59
C ASN A 194 -7.15 -2.17 -27.93
N ASP A 195 -6.48 -2.68 -28.94
CA ASP A 195 -6.87 -2.40 -30.31
C ASP A 195 -8.17 -3.17 -30.58
N GLU A 196 -9.26 -2.46 -30.84
CA GLU A 196 -10.51 -3.04 -31.34
C GLU A 196 -10.29 -3.53 -32.77
N ASN A 197 -9.62 -4.67 -32.93
CA ASN A 197 -9.68 -5.52 -34.11
C ASN A 197 -8.94 -6.82 -33.83
N ASP A 198 -9.64 -7.80 -33.26
CA ASP A 198 -9.38 -9.18 -33.67
C ASP A 198 -10.62 -10.05 -33.55
N GLN A 199 -11.09 -10.45 -34.73
CA GLN A 199 -12.22 -11.31 -34.97
C GLN A 199 -11.77 -12.77 -34.93
N PHE A 200 -11.12 -13.22 -33.85
CA PHE A 200 -10.89 -14.65 -33.58
C PHE A 200 -10.88 -14.90 -32.07
N GLY A 201 -11.87 -15.68 -31.61
CA GLY A 201 -12.16 -15.93 -30.20
C GLY A 201 -11.12 -16.78 -29.48
N VAL A 202 -10.09 -16.13 -28.96
CA VAL A 202 -9.34 -16.60 -27.79
C VAL A 202 -9.29 -15.43 -26.82
N PRO A 203 -9.83 -15.53 -25.59
CA PRO A 203 -9.77 -14.43 -24.65
C PRO A 203 -8.30 -14.24 -24.23
N ALA A 204 -7.69 -13.14 -24.67
CA ALA A 204 -6.38 -12.72 -24.18
C ALA A 204 -6.52 -12.37 -22.69
N GLN A 205 -6.17 -13.34 -21.84
CA GLN A 205 -6.26 -13.32 -20.39
C GLN A 205 -5.03 -12.65 -19.77
N GLN A 206 -4.86 -11.34 -20.00
CA GLN A 206 -3.78 -10.54 -19.42
C GLN A 206 -4.35 -9.37 -18.61
N PRO A 207 -3.60 -8.82 -17.62
CA PRO A 207 -4.07 -7.67 -16.85
C PRO A 207 -4.26 -6.47 -17.76
N LEU A 208 -5.53 -6.21 -18.09
CA LEU A 208 -5.95 -5.21 -19.06
C LEU A 208 -6.01 -3.84 -18.39
N LEU A 209 -5.00 -3.03 -18.65
CA LEU A 209 -5.05 -1.59 -18.39
C LEU A 209 -5.51 -0.89 -19.66
N SER A 210 -6.80 -1.02 -19.96
CA SER A 210 -7.40 -0.33 -21.09
C SER A 210 -7.52 1.17 -20.76
N PHE A 211 -6.61 2.00 -21.28
CA PHE A 211 -6.70 3.45 -21.12
C PHE A 211 -6.75 4.16 -22.47
N LYS A 212 -7.89 4.77 -22.77
CA LYS A 212 -8.05 5.69 -23.93
C LYS A 212 -7.39 7.07 -23.69
N LYS A 213 -6.84 7.33 -22.49
CA LYS A 213 -6.26 8.62 -22.07
C LYS A 213 -5.08 8.41 -21.13
N GLY A 214 -3.87 8.39 -21.67
CA GLY A 214 -2.63 8.40 -20.89
C GLY A 214 -1.45 8.83 -21.75
N SER A 215 -0.46 9.43 -21.13
CA SER A 215 0.84 9.71 -21.74
C SER A 215 1.86 8.76 -21.13
N MET A 216 2.47 7.92 -21.97
CA MET A 216 3.65 7.15 -21.62
C MET A 216 4.88 7.93 -22.05
N CYS A 217 5.80 8.11 -21.12
CA CYS A 217 7.17 8.56 -21.35
C CYS A 217 8.10 7.67 -20.50
#